data_AF-A0A5T0GWQ3-F1
#
_entry.id   AF-A0A5T0GWQ3-F1
#
_cell.length_a   1.000
_cell.length_b   1.000
_cell.length_c   1.000
_cell.angle_alpha   90.00
_cell.angle_beta   90.00
_cell.angle_gamma   90.00
#
_symmetry.space_group_name_H-M   'P 1'
#
loop_
_entity.id
_entity.type
_entity.pdbx_description
1 polymer ?
#
loop_
_entity_poly.entity_id
_entity_poly.type
_entity_poly.pdbx_seq_one_letter_code
_entity_poly.pdbx_strand_id
1 'polypeptide(L)'
;KAAGLPEDFKIHKSTLDEIERVAEYNVSDIREYLGVDKYYSNIDMAETIKQYYNLFSNALGQSFPSDKTSFSEADINSMPSGYGVSGTQWMDFNDPSNRMNITGLKDFSNSLISNVYKTHEQAKEADDLWVDSGYMIDGLLPKTLGLSLEEIKNVSKGEDWQFKPDMSFYPKNEDGTYTKEDLFMSFLKAQNGQPVESPKTTLNPTIEAYNRAMAKESFSTTSVDLTDIMTGKVDFASLLKYELDRGRIAGELYMYEKGMSPKQALGNWALDAEIKQALANGWKASSESINSYVGSIMDRLNNLIGQTRA
;
A
#
# COMPACT_ATOMS: atom_id res chain seq x y z
N LYS A 1 6.42 -25.66 0.91
CA LYS A 1 7.56 -26.03 0.04
C LYS A 1 7.60 -25.21 -1.27
N ALA A 2 6.59 -25.27 -2.15
CA ALA A 2 6.62 -24.52 -3.42
C ALA A 2 6.77 -22.99 -3.25
N ALA A 3 6.19 -22.43 -2.18
CA ALA A 3 6.29 -21.01 -1.82
C ALA A 3 7.62 -20.62 -1.11
N GLY A 4 8.59 -21.54 -0.96
CA GLY A 4 9.87 -21.23 -0.30
C GLY A 4 9.79 -20.89 1.20
N LEU A 5 8.64 -21.16 1.85
CA LEU A 5 8.45 -20.94 3.28
C LEU A 5 9.38 -21.83 4.12
N PRO A 6 9.74 -21.40 5.35
CA PRO A 6 10.42 -22.27 6.32
C PRO A 6 9.70 -23.60 6.51
N GLU A 7 10.46 -24.64 6.85
CA GLU A 7 9.95 -26.02 6.88
C GLU A 7 8.85 -26.23 7.92
N ASP A 8 8.94 -25.51 9.03
CA ASP A 8 7.99 -25.51 10.14
C ASP A 8 6.77 -24.61 9.89
N PHE A 9 6.86 -23.64 8.97
CA PHE A 9 5.80 -22.70 8.68
C PHE A 9 4.74 -23.29 7.75
N LYS A 10 3.49 -23.38 8.24
CA LYS A 10 2.40 -24.08 7.54
C LYS A 10 1.27 -23.15 7.14
N ILE A 11 0.74 -23.37 5.94
CA ILE A 11 -0.49 -22.74 5.46
C ILE A 11 -1.51 -23.83 5.21
N HIS A 12 -2.68 -23.71 5.87
CA HIS A 12 -3.77 -24.64 5.70
C HIS A 12 -4.52 -24.35 4.39
N LYS A 13 -5.13 -25.39 3.81
CA LYS A 13 -5.87 -25.28 2.53
C LYS A 13 -7.00 -24.25 2.60
N SER A 14 -7.70 -24.16 3.73
CA SER A 14 -8.80 -23.20 3.91
C SER A 14 -8.37 -21.75 3.70
N THR A 15 -7.13 -21.41 4.03
CA THR A 15 -6.56 -20.07 3.77
C THR A 15 -6.41 -19.80 2.28
N LEU A 16 -5.98 -20.80 1.50
CA LEU A 16 -5.86 -20.68 0.04
C LEU A 16 -7.23 -20.61 -0.63
N ASP A 17 -8.18 -21.40 -0.15
CA ASP A 17 -9.57 -21.36 -0.63
C ASP A 17 -10.21 -19.99 -0.34
N GLU A 18 -9.92 -19.39 0.81
CA GLU A 18 -10.40 -18.06 1.18
C GLU A 18 -9.77 -16.94 0.34
N ILE A 19 -8.49 -17.07 -0.04
CA ILE A 19 -7.83 -16.17 -1.01
C ILE A 19 -8.56 -16.23 -2.36
N GLU A 20 -8.85 -17.43 -2.89
CA GLU A 20 -9.58 -17.56 -4.15
C GLU A 20 -10.99 -16.97 -4.05
N ARG A 21 -11.70 -17.25 -2.94
CA ARG A 21 -13.05 -16.76 -2.70
C ARG A 21 -13.11 -15.23 -2.69
N VAL A 22 -12.23 -14.58 -1.93
CA VAL A 22 -12.20 -13.11 -1.84
C VAL A 22 -11.73 -12.48 -3.16
N ALA A 23 -10.76 -13.11 -3.85
CA ALA A 23 -10.28 -12.64 -5.15
C ALA A 23 -11.40 -12.60 -6.20
N GLU A 24 -12.19 -13.68 -6.30
CA GLU A 24 -13.33 -13.76 -7.22
C GLU A 24 -14.49 -12.84 -6.81
N TYR A 25 -14.70 -12.64 -5.51
CA TYR A 25 -15.73 -11.72 -5.01
C TYR A 25 -15.43 -10.27 -5.43
N ASN A 26 -14.19 -9.78 -5.26
CA ASN A 26 -13.85 -8.37 -5.52
C ASN A 26 -13.99 -7.95 -6.99
N VAL A 27 -14.18 -8.91 -7.89
CA VAL A 27 -14.31 -8.72 -9.33
C VAL A 27 -15.64 -9.26 -9.86
N SER A 28 -16.62 -9.52 -8.97
CA SER A 28 -17.94 -10.05 -9.32
C SER A 28 -18.65 -9.16 -10.33
N ASP A 29 -18.60 -7.84 -10.15
CA ASP A 29 -19.30 -6.88 -11.02
C ASP A 29 -18.78 -6.95 -12.46
N ILE A 30 -17.45 -7.06 -12.62
CA ILE A 30 -16.81 -7.19 -13.94
C ILE A 30 -17.15 -8.54 -14.58
N ARG A 31 -17.14 -9.62 -13.78
CA ARG A 31 -17.51 -10.95 -14.25
C ARG A 31 -18.95 -11.01 -14.74
N GLU A 32 -19.88 -10.46 -13.97
CA GLU A 32 -21.31 -10.40 -14.30
C GLU A 32 -21.54 -9.55 -15.55
N TYR A 33 -20.91 -8.38 -15.62
CA TYR A 33 -20.96 -7.50 -16.79
C TYR A 33 -20.49 -8.19 -18.07
N LEU A 34 -19.42 -8.97 -17.99
CA LEU A 34 -18.83 -9.67 -19.13
C LEU A 34 -19.43 -11.08 -19.36
N GLY A 35 -20.37 -11.51 -18.52
CA GLY A 35 -21.00 -12.82 -18.62
C GLY A 35 -20.05 -14.01 -18.48
N VAL A 36 -19.07 -13.92 -17.58
CA VAL A 36 -18.09 -14.98 -17.33
C VAL A 36 -18.21 -15.60 -15.93
N ASP A 37 -18.00 -16.92 -15.85
CA ASP A 37 -18.16 -17.69 -14.61
C ASP A 37 -17.00 -17.57 -13.62
N LYS A 38 -15.81 -17.19 -14.10
CA LYS A 38 -14.58 -16.98 -13.31
C LYS A 38 -13.76 -15.84 -13.89
N TYR A 39 -13.20 -15.01 -13.00
CA TYR A 39 -12.28 -13.95 -13.39
C TYR A 39 -10.87 -14.50 -13.59
N TYR A 40 -10.39 -15.34 -12.66
CA TYR A 40 -9.09 -15.98 -12.74
C TYR A 40 -9.22 -17.38 -13.34
N SER A 41 -8.42 -17.66 -14.37
CA SER A 41 -8.24 -19.03 -14.88
C SER A 41 -7.23 -19.81 -14.04
N ASN A 42 -6.26 -19.12 -13.43
CA ASN A 42 -5.35 -19.67 -12.44
C ASN A 42 -4.86 -18.57 -11.50
N ILE A 43 -4.70 -18.89 -10.22
CA ILE A 43 -3.98 -18.05 -9.24
C ILE A 43 -2.71 -18.79 -8.84
N ASP A 44 -1.55 -18.14 -8.96
CA ASP A 44 -0.30 -18.67 -8.45
C ASP A 44 -0.25 -18.52 -6.92
N MET A 45 -0.91 -19.45 -6.23
CA MET A 45 -0.98 -19.45 -4.76
C MET A 45 0.41 -19.57 -4.12
N ALA A 46 1.36 -20.26 -4.77
CA ALA A 46 2.70 -20.41 -4.24
C ALA A 46 3.45 -19.07 -4.27
N GLU A 47 3.42 -18.36 -5.39
CA GLU A 47 4.07 -17.05 -5.50
C GLU A 47 3.34 -15.99 -4.65
N THR A 48 2.00 -16.03 -4.60
CA THR A 48 1.18 -15.17 -3.72
C THR A 48 1.62 -15.28 -2.26
N ILE A 49 1.66 -16.51 -1.72
CA ILE A 49 2.06 -16.72 -0.34
C ILE A 49 3.54 -16.38 -0.11
N LYS A 50 4.43 -16.68 -1.08
CA LYS A 50 5.86 -16.37 -0.98
C LYS A 50 6.11 -14.87 -0.87
N GLN A 51 5.53 -14.07 -1.76
CA GLN A 51 5.74 -12.62 -1.76
C GLN A 51 5.20 -11.98 -0.47
N TYR A 52 4.01 -12.37 -0.03
CA TYR A 52 3.48 -11.92 1.26
C TYR A 52 4.35 -12.34 2.43
N TYR A 53 4.82 -13.58 2.46
CA TYR A 53 5.68 -14.06 3.54
C TYR A 53 7.00 -13.32 3.60
N ASN A 54 7.60 -12.99 2.46
CA ASN A 54 8.85 -12.23 2.39
C ASN A 54 8.66 -10.82 2.94
N LEU A 55 7.61 -10.12 2.52
CA LEU A 55 7.30 -8.77 3.03
C LEU A 55 6.97 -8.81 4.54
N PHE A 56 6.15 -9.77 4.97
CA PHE A 56 5.84 -10.00 6.39
C PHE A 56 7.09 -10.25 7.22
N SER A 57 7.97 -11.15 6.75
CA SER A 57 9.21 -11.49 7.47
C SER A 57 10.17 -10.30 7.52
N ASN A 58 10.24 -9.50 6.45
CA ASN A 58 11.03 -8.28 6.43
C ASN A 58 10.49 -7.23 7.41
N ALA A 59 9.17 -7.09 7.53
CA ALA A 59 8.52 -6.22 8.52
C ALA A 59 8.76 -6.68 9.97
N LEU A 60 8.55 -7.97 10.24
CA LEU A 60 8.74 -8.55 11.57
C LEU A 60 10.21 -8.45 12.02
N GLY A 61 11.14 -8.63 11.09
CA GLY A 61 12.58 -8.50 11.31
C GLY A 61 13.04 -7.09 11.71
N GLN A 62 12.20 -6.07 11.53
CA GLN A 62 12.51 -4.71 12.01
C GLN A 62 12.39 -4.57 13.54
N SER A 63 11.68 -5.50 14.19
CA SER A 63 11.37 -5.42 15.62
C SER A 63 11.91 -6.63 16.39
N PHE A 64 12.07 -7.78 15.73
CA PHE A 64 12.44 -9.02 16.40
C PHE A 64 13.54 -9.78 15.67
N PRO A 65 14.35 -10.57 16.40
CA PRO A 65 15.23 -11.56 15.81
C PRO A 65 14.47 -12.55 14.91
N SER A 66 15.10 -13.00 13.83
CA SER A 66 14.49 -13.87 12.82
C SER A 66 14.04 -15.25 13.34
N ASP A 67 14.61 -15.69 14.47
CA ASP A 67 14.35 -16.97 15.13
C ASP A 67 13.28 -16.88 16.22
N LYS A 68 12.72 -15.70 16.51
CA LYS A 68 11.59 -15.57 17.44
C LYS A 68 10.32 -16.18 16.83
N THR A 69 9.73 -17.13 17.54
CA THR A 69 8.53 -17.88 17.10
C THR A 69 7.31 -17.70 18.00
N SER A 70 7.48 -17.09 19.17
CA SER A 70 6.41 -16.81 20.14
C SER A 70 6.39 -15.32 20.51
N PHE A 71 5.19 -14.74 20.48
CA PHE A 71 4.94 -13.30 20.66
C PHE A 71 3.90 -13.07 21.75
N SER A 72 4.31 -12.37 22.81
CA SER A 72 3.41 -11.90 23.85
C SER A 72 2.60 -10.67 23.39
N GLU A 73 1.54 -10.30 24.12
CA GLU A 73 0.87 -9.02 23.88
C GLU A 73 1.80 -7.82 24.08
N ALA A 74 2.77 -7.92 25.00
CA ALA A 74 3.79 -6.90 25.19
C ALA A 74 4.73 -6.77 23.99
N ASP A 75 5.12 -7.89 23.37
CA ASP A 75 5.89 -7.88 22.12
C ASP A 75 5.10 -7.16 21.02
N ILE A 76 3.84 -7.55 20.81
CA ILE A 76 2.99 -6.94 19.77
C ILE A 76 2.78 -5.44 20.01
N ASN A 77 2.50 -5.03 21.26
CA ASN A 77 2.34 -3.62 21.61
C ASN A 77 3.65 -2.81 21.52
N SER A 78 4.80 -3.47 21.43
CA SER A 78 6.10 -2.81 21.21
C SER A 78 6.42 -2.59 19.72
N MET A 79 5.59 -3.11 18.81
CA MET A 79 5.80 -2.92 17.38
C MET A 79 5.64 -1.43 16.97
N PRO A 80 6.32 -1.01 15.91
CA PRO A 80 6.20 0.32 15.32
C PRO A 80 4.75 0.72 15.04
N SER A 81 4.47 2.03 15.10
CA SER A 81 3.19 2.61 14.72
C SER A 81 2.88 2.47 13.22
N GLY A 82 3.90 2.19 12.39
CA GLY A 82 3.72 1.81 11.00
C GLY A 82 5.03 1.62 10.23
N TYR A 83 4.89 1.21 8.98
CA TYR A 83 5.98 0.92 8.07
C TYR A 83 5.79 1.61 6.73
N GLY A 84 6.87 2.19 6.19
CA GLY A 84 6.96 2.59 4.78
C GLY A 84 7.43 1.41 3.94
N VAL A 85 6.81 1.19 2.77
CA VAL A 85 7.10 0.04 1.90
C VAL A 85 7.44 0.53 0.50
N SER A 86 8.71 0.41 0.12
CA SER A 86 9.21 0.72 -1.22
C SER A 86 9.28 -0.52 -2.11
N GLY A 87 9.49 -0.33 -3.42
CA GLY A 87 9.74 -1.40 -4.38
C GLY A 87 8.51 -2.22 -4.77
N THR A 88 7.32 -1.83 -4.28
CA THR A 88 6.06 -2.42 -4.72
C THR A 88 5.77 -1.96 -6.14
N GLN A 89 5.61 -2.89 -7.07
CA GLN A 89 5.21 -2.55 -8.44
C GLN A 89 3.70 -2.77 -8.60
N TRP A 90 3.10 -1.97 -9.48
CA TRP A 90 1.67 -1.98 -9.78
C TRP A 90 1.45 -1.50 -11.22
N MET A 91 0.21 -1.15 -11.56
CA MET A 91 -0.13 -0.48 -12.82
C MET A 91 0.73 0.77 -13.03
N ASP A 92 1.36 0.83 -14.20
CA ASP A 92 2.05 2.00 -14.74
C ASP A 92 1.69 2.10 -16.22
N PHE A 93 0.73 2.97 -16.54
CA PHE A 93 0.26 3.17 -17.90
C PHE A 93 1.26 3.93 -18.79
N ASN A 94 2.38 4.43 -18.24
CA ASN A 94 3.49 4.94 -19.05
C ASN A 94 4.34 3.83 -19.67
N ASP A 95 4.27 2.61 -19.12
CA ASP A 95 4.86 1.42 -19.70
C ASP A 95 3.75 0.51 -20.25
N PRO A 96 3.44 0.58 -21.56
CA PRO A 96 2.44 -0.28 -22.19
C PRO A 96 2.76 -1.79 -22.10
N SER A 97 4.01 -2.15 -21.81
CA SER A 97 4.44 -3.54 -21.66
C SER A 97 4.19 -4.09 -20.25
N ASN A 98 3.88 -3.22 -19.28
CA ASN A 98 3.62 -3.61 -17.91
C ASN A 98 2.35 -4.48 -17.82
N ARG A 99 2.52 -5.76 -17.48
CA ARG A 99 1.44 -6.73 -17.36
C ARG A 99 0.44 -6.38 -16.26
N MET A 100 0.88 -5.66 -15.22
CA MET A 100 0.01 -5.23 -14.12
C MET A 100 -1.09 -4.28 -14.59
N ASN A 101 -0.90 -3.56 -15.71
CA ASN A 101 -1.94 -2.76 -16.36
C ASN A 101 -3.15 -3.62 -16.80
N ILE A 102 -2.95 -4.93 -16.98
CA ILE A 102 -3.97 -5.88 -17.41
C ILE A 102 -4.49 -6.67 -16.21
N THR A 103 -3.62 -7.09 -15.29
CA THR A 103 -4.03 -7.92 -14.15
C THR A 103 -4.61 -7.12 -13.01
N GLY A 104 -4.15 -5.89 -12.80
CA GLY A 104 -4.46 -5.10 -11.61
C GLY A 104 -3.95 -5.78 -10.34
N LEU A 105 -2.82 -6.49 -10.40
CA LEU A 105 -2.21 -7.19 -9.25
C LEU A 105 -0.89 -6.54 -8.83
N LYS A 106 -0.58 -6.58 -7.53
CA LYS A 106 0.64 -6.01 -6.95
C LYS A 106 1.75 -7.01 -7.12
N ASP A 107 2.92 -6.52 -7.48
CA ASP A 107 4.15 -7.30 -7.37
C ASP A 107 4.92 -6.81 -6.15
N PHE A 108 5.01 -7.68 -5.14
CA PHE A 108 5.79 -7.44 -3.94
C PHE A 108 7.15 -8.14 -3.96
N SER A 109 7.56 -8.73 -5.09
CA SER A 109 8.83 -9.49 -5.20
C SER A 109 10.06 -8.65 -4.84
N ASN A 110 10.01 -7.34 -5.12
CA ASN A 110 11.05 -6.37 -4.79
C ASN A 110 10.67 -5.46 -3.60
N SER A 111 9.56 -5.73 -2.91
CA SER A 111 9.12 -4.90 -1.81
C SER A 111 9.95 -5.10 -0.55
N LEU A 112 10.27 -3.99 0.10
CA LEU A 112 10.95 -3.98 1.39
C LEU A 112 10.45 -2.84 2.26
N ILE A 113 10.62 -3.00 3.57
CA ILE A 113 10.46 -1.92 4.52
C ILE A 113 11.56 -0.90 4.28
N SER A 114 11.19 0.28 3.79
CA SER A 114 12.10 1.40 3.60
C SER A 114 12.24 2.23 4.87
N ASN A 115 11.15 2.30 5.65
CA ASN A 115 11.05 3.15 6.84
C ASN A 115 10.24 2.47 7.94
N VAL A 116 10.65 2.70 9.19
CA VAL A 116 9.99 2.26 10.41
C VAL A 116 9.55 3.50 11.20
N TYR A 117 8.24 3.71 11.27
CA TYR A 117 7.62 4.79 12.05
C TYR A 117 7.35 4.27 13.45
N LYS A 118 8.29 4.49 14.36
CA LYS A 118 8.23 3.93 15.72
C LYS A 118 7.09 4.53 16.53
N THR A 119 6.87 5.83 16.41
CA THR A 119 5.85 6.55 17.17
C THR A 119 4.67 7.01 16.31
N HIS A 120 3.56 7.32 16.97
CA HIS A 120 2.37 7.83 16.30
C HIS A 120 2.65 9.16 15.58
N GLU A 121 3.50 10.02 16.15
CA GLU A 121 3.88 11.30 15.57
C GLU A 121 4.66 11.13 14.26
N GLN A 122 5.58 10.14 14.20
CA GLN A 122 6.32 9.83 12.98
C GLN A 122 5.39 9.30 11.89
N ALA A 123 4.48 8.38 12.24
CA ALA A 123 3.51 7.84 11.29
C ALA A 123 2.57 8.95 10.79
N LYS A 124 2.06 9.79 11.70
CA LYS A 124 1.21 10.93 11.35
C LYS A 124 1.94 11.91 10.42
N GLU A 125 3.20 12.24 10.69
CA GLU A 125 3.98 13.13 9.82
C GLU A 125 4.22 12.52 8.44
N ALA A 126 4.46 11.20 8.35
CA ALA A 126 4.58 10.49 7.08
C ALA A 126 3.30 10.56 6.25
N ASP A 127 2.16 10.33 6.90
CA ASP A 127 0.83 10.42 6.29
C ASP A 127 0.50 11.88 5.89
N ASP A 128 0.81 12.87 6.72
CA ASP A 128 0.63 14.29 6.41
C ASP A 128 1.50 14.70 5.21
N LEU A 129 2.78 14.30 5.18
CA LEU A 129 3.67 14.56 4.04
C LEU A 129 3.23 13.88 2.76
N TRP A 130 2.71 12.65 2.85
CA TRP A 130 2.18 11.96 1.68
C TRP A 130 1.04 12.76 1.04
N VAL A 131 0.10 13.24 1.85
CA VAL A 131 -1.00 14.11 1.38
C VAL A 131 -0.49 15.46 0.88
N ASP A 132 0.38 16.12 1.63
CA ASP A 132 0.95 17.42 1.26
C ASP A 132 1.81 17.32 -0.01
N SER A 133 2.36 16.15 -0.33
CA SER A 133 3.08 15.91 -1.59
C SER A 133 2.14 15.70 -2.79
N GLY A 134 0.83 15.81 -2.61
CA GLY A 134 -0.16 15.46 -3.64
C GLY A 134 -0.19 13.97 -3.94
N TYR A 135 0.07 13.14 -2.93
CA TYR A 135 0.11 11.68 -3.02
C TYR A 135 1.22 11.13 -3.93
N MET A 136 2.24 11.93 -4.24
CA MET A 136 3.26 11.58 -5.24
C MET A 136 4.36 10.65 -4.73
N ILE A 137 4.52 10.52 -3.41
CA ILE A 137 5.62 9.74 -2.82
C ILE A 137 5.14 8.33 -2.46
N ASP A 138 5.41 7.37 -3.34
CA ASP A 138 5.10 5.96 -3.09
C ASP A 138 6.01 5.39 -2.00
N GLY A 139 5.43 4.63 -1.08
CA GLY A 139 6.14 4.01 0.04
C GLY A 139 6.32 4.89 1.28
N LEU A 140 5.89 6.16 1.25
CA LEU A 140 5.88 7.04 2.42
C LEU A 140 4.67 6.81 3.33
N LEU A 141 3.49 6.50 2.77
CA LEU A 141 2.28 6.30 3.55
C LEU A 141 2.49 5.16 4.58
N PRO A 142 2.33 5.43 5.89
CA PRO A 142 2.55 4.44 6.93
C PRO A 142 1.50 3.33 6.87
N LYS A 143 1.96 2.08 6.95
CA LYS A 143 1.09 0.89 7.02
C LYS A 143 1.32 0.16 8.32
N THR A 144 0.25 -0.19 9.05
CA THR A 144 0.33 -1.09 10.22
C THR A 144 0.68 -2.52 9.82
N LEU A 145 0.41 -2.87 8.55
CA LEU A 145 0.58 -4.22 7.99
C LEU A 145 -0.17 -5.31 8.78
N GLY A 146 -1.24 -4.95 9.50
CA GLY A 146 -1.99 -5.92 10.31
C GLY A 146 -1.27 -6.37 11.57
N LEU A 147 -0.21 -5.69 11.99
CA LEU A 147 0.67 -6.13 13.07
C LEU A 147 0.32 -5.49 14.44
N SER A 148 -0.80 -4.76 14.55
CA SER A 148 -1.29 -4.31 15.85
C SER A 148 -2.06 -5.40 16.59
N LEU A 149 -2.10 -5.31 17.93
CA LEU A 149 -2.84 -6.28 18.76
C LEU A 149 -4.33 -6.29 18.45
N GLU A 150 -4.91 -5.14 18.09
CA GLU A 150 -6.31 -5.03 17.71
C GLU A 150 -6.60 -5.78 16.40
N GLU A 151 -5.76 -5.58 15.37
CA GLU A 151 -5.91 -6.27 14.09
C GLU A 151 -5.77 -7.80 14.24
N ILE A 152 -4.76 -8.25 15.01
CA ILE A 152 -4.52 -9.68 15.29
C ILE A 152 -5.70 -10.31 16.05
N LYS A 153 -6.36 -9.57 16.95
CA LYS A 153 -7.58 -10.06 17.65
C LYS A 153 -8.81 -10.11 16.74
N ASN A 154 -8.80 -9.41 15.62
CA ASN A 154 -9.94 -9.29 14.72
C ASN A 154 -9.79 -10.08 13.41
N VAL A 155 -8.77 -10.95 13.29
CA VAL A 155 -8.45 -11.67 12.04
C VAL A 155 -9.64 -12.42 11.45
N SER A 156 -10.40 -13.13 12.27
CA SER A 156 -11.55 -13.94 11.85
C SER A 156 -12.86 -13.16 11.70
N LYS A 157 -12.87 -11.85 11.98
CA LYS A 157 -14.08 -11.01 11.87
C LYS A 157 -14.15 -10.34 10.50
N GLY A 158 -15.37 -10.03 10.05
CA GLY A 158 -15.58 -9.21 8.85
C GLY A 158 -16.82 -9.58 8.05
N GLU A 159 -17.05 -8.84 6.99
CA GLU A 159 -18.11 -9.08 6.01
C GLU A 159 -17.68 -10.08 4.93
N ASP A 160 -18.60 -10.51 4.08
CA ASP A 160 -18.32 -11.56 3.09
C ASP A 160 -17.37 -11.12 1.99
N TRP A 161 -17.28 -9.82 1.70
CA TRP A 161 -16.32 -9.28 0.75
C TRP A 161 -14.89 -9.21 1.29
N GLN A 162 -14.70 -9.42 2.59
CA GLN A 162 -13.40 -9.34 3.26
C GLN A 162 -12.76 -10.73 3.39
N PHE A 163 -11.43 -10.76 3.38
CA PHE A 163 -10.66 -11.96 3.71
C PHE A 163 -10.83 -12.33 5.20
N LYS A 164 -11.30 -13.55 5.46
CA LYS A 164 -11.58 -14.10 6.80
C LYS A 164 -11.03 -15.53 6.93
N PRO A 165 -9.75 -15.70 7.26
CA PRO A 165 -9.16 -17.03 7.34
C PRO A 165 -9.71 -17.79 8.55
N ASP A 166 -9.81 -19.11 8.43
CA ASP A 166 -10.19 -19.99 9.54
C ASP A 166 -9.03 -20.15 10.52
N MET A 167 -9.09 -19.38 11.61
CA MET A 167 -8.07 -19.36 12.66
C MET A 167 -8.04 -20.63 13.52
N SER A 168 -8.99 -21.58 13.35
CA SER A 168 -8.96 -22.84 14.09
C SER A 168 -7.76 -23.73 13.73
N PHE A 169 -7.18 -23.52 12.54
CA PHE A 169 -5.97 -24.19 12.07
C PHE A 169 -4.67 -23.51 12.50
N TYR A 170 -4.77 -22.37 13.19
CA TYR A 170 -3.67 -21.55 13.65
C TYR A 170 -3.84 -21.25 15.15
N PRO A 171 -3.77 -22.29 16.02
CA PRO A 171 -3.92 -22.07 17.44
C PRO A 171 -2.72 -21.31 18.01
N LYS A 172 -3.00 -20.47 19.00
CA LYS A 172 -1.97 -19.91 19.88
C LYS A 172 -1.16 -21.00 20.57
N ASN A 173 0.00 -20.62 21.09
CA ASN A 173 0.79 -21.48 21.96
C ASN A 173 0.03 -21.82 23.25
N GLU A 174 0.42 -22.90 23.93
CA GLU A 174 -0.22 -23.37 25.17
C GLU A 174 -0.22 -22.32 26.29
N ASP A 175 0.79 -21.44 26.30
CA ASP A 175 0.92 -20.33 27.25
C ASP A 175 0.10 -19.09 26.87
N GLY A 176 -0.67 -19.15 25.78
CA GLY A 176 -1.52 -18.08 25.27
C GLY A 176 -0.80 -17.03 24.42
N THR A 177 0.50 -17.19 24.16
CA THR A 177 1.25 -16.33 23.23
C THR A 177 0.88 -16.61 21.77
N TYR A 178 1.04 -15.60 20.91
CA TYR A 178 0.76 -15.72 19.48
C TYR A 178 1.94 -16.38 18.76
N THR A 179 1.62 -17.18 17.75
CA THR A 179 2.57 -17.81 16.83
C THR A 179 2.93 -16.88 15.68
N LYS A 180 3.94 -17.25 14.88
CA LYS A 180 4.27 -16.51 13.65
C LYS A 180 3.13 -16.60 12.62
N GLU A 181 2.43 -17.72 12.58
CA GLU A 181 1.25 -17.94 11.74
C GLU A 181 0.09 -17.03 12.13
N ASP A 182 -0.16 -16.81 13.42
CA ASP A 182 -1.18 -15.86 13.90
C ASP A 182 -0.94 -14.45 13.33
N LEU A 183 0.29 -13.96 13.47
CA LEU A 183 0.70 -12.65 12.96
C LEU A 183 0.63 -12.61 11.42
N PHE A 184 1.01 -13.70 10.74
CA PHE A 184 0.95 -13.76 9.28
C PHE A 184 -0.49 -13.76 8.74
N MET A 185 -1.44 -14.43 9.40
CA MET A 185 -2.85 -14.38 9.00
C MET A 185 -3.42 -12.97 9.15
N SER A 186 -3.02 -12.26 10.22
CA SER A 186 -3.37 -10.85 10.40
C SER A 186 -2.77 -9.96 9.31
N PHE A 187 -1.50 -10.19 8.97
CA PHE A 187 -0.84 -9.53 7.86
C PHE A 187 -1.57 -9.76 6.53
N LEU A 188 -1.89 -11.02 6.19
CA LEU A 188 -2.63 -11.35 4.97
C LEU A 188 -4.00 -10.66 4.92
N LYS A 189 -4.70 -10.60 6.06
CA LYS A 189 -5.96 -9.86 6.17
C LYS A 189 -5.81 -8.38 5.89
N ALA A 190 -4.76 -7.74 6.43
CA ALA A 190 -4.49 -6.34 6.13
C ALA A 190 -4.18 -6.09 4.64
N GLN A 191 -3.73 -7.12 3.91
CA GLN A 191 -3.57 -7.10 2.45
C GLN A 191 -4.82 -7.60 1.69
N ASN A 192 -5.93 -7.82 2.39
CA ASN A 192 -7.20 -8.38 1.88
C ASN A 192 -7.07 -9.73 1.16
N GLY A 193 -6.03 -10.52 1.49
CA GLY A 193 -5.78 -11.84 0.89
C GLY A 193 -5.81 -11.84 -0.63
N GLN A 194 -5.35 -10.78 -1.30
CA GLN A 194 -5.43 -10.68 -2.75
C GLN A 194 -4.36 -11.55 -3.44
N PRO A 195 -4.62 -12.02 -4.66
CA PRO A 195 -3.55 -12.56 -5.50
C PRO A 195 -2.47 -11.50 -5.74
N VAL A 196 -1.23 -11.97 -5.97
CA VAL A 196 -0.13 -11.11 -6.42
C VAL A 196 0.19 -11.37 -7.89
N GLU A 197 0.90 -10.44 -8.50
CA GLU A 197 1.37 -10.57 -9.87
C GLU A 197 2.34 -11.76 -9.98
N SER A 198 2.04 -12.65 -10.92
CA SER A 198 2.90 -13.78 -11.30
C SER A 198 2.62 -14.12 -12.76
N PRO A 199 3.64 -14.53 -13.54
CA PRO A 199 3.44 -15.07 -14.88
C PRO A 199 2.48 -16.27 -14.93
N LYS A 200 2.25 -16.96 -13.81
CA LYS A 200 1.32 -18.09 -13.71
C LYS A 200 -0.07 -17.70 -13.23
N THR A 201 -0.26 -16.50 -12.65
CA THR A 201 -1.61 -16.00 -12.33
C THR A 201 -2.25 -15.51 -13.62
N THR A 202 -3.25 -16.22 -14.14
CA THR A 202 -3.85 -15.94 -15.45
C THR A 202 -5.33 -15.57 -15.32
N LEU A 203 -5.77 -14.64 -16.17
CA LEU A 203 -7.16 -14.22 -16.23
C LEU A 203 -7.93 -15.08 -17.22
N ASN A 204 -9.25 -15.10 -17.09
CA ASN A 204 -10.13 -15.55 -18.15
C ASN A 204 -9.84 -14.74 -19.44
N PRO A 205 -9.76 -15.38 -20.63
CA PRO A 205 -9.43 -14.69 -21.88
C PRO A 205 -10.33 -13.49 -22.20
N THR A 206 -11.63 -13.55 -21.87
CA THR A 206 -12.57 -12.42 -22.07
C THR A 206 -12.22 -11.24 -21.16
N ILE A 207 -11.89 -11.53 -19.90
CA ILE A 207 -11.43 -10.52 -18.94
C ILE A 207 -10.12 -9.90 -19.42
N GLU A 208 -9.16 -10.72 -19.85
CA GLU A 208 -7.87 -10.23 -20.31
C GLU A 208 -8.01 -9.29 -21.53
N ALA A 209 -8.87 -9.66 -22.49
CA ALA A 209 -9.15 -8.83 -23.65
C ALA A 209 -9.81 -7.50 -23.25
N TYR A 210 -10.77 -7.53 -22.32
CA TYR A 210 -11.41 -6.35 -21.77
C TYR A 210 -10.40 -5.43 -21.06
N ASN A 211 -9.62 -5.97 -20.12
CA ASN A 211 -8.62 -5.19 -19.38
C ASN A 211 -7.54 -4.61 -20.30
N ARG A 212 -7.11 -5.35 -21.33
CA ARG A 212 -6.20 -4.82 -22.37
C ARG A 212 -6.79 -3.66 -23.15
N ALA A 213 -8.10 -3.65 -23.40
CA ALA A 213 -8.77 -2.52 -24.03
C ALA A 213 -8.83 -1.32 -23.07
N MET A 214 -9.21 -1.56 -21.81
CA MET A 214 -9.28 -0.52 -20.77
C MET A 214 -7.93 0.13 -20.48
N ALA A 215 -6.85 -0.66 -20.44
CA ALA A 215 -5.49 -0.17 -20.22
C ALA A 215 -5.02 0.83 -21.31
N LYS A 216 -5.52 0.71 -22.55
CA LYS A 216 -5.20 1.64 -23.64
C LYS A 216 -5.87 3.00 -23.49
N GLU A 217 -7.02 3.03 -22.82
CA GLU A 217 -7.80 4.25 -22.55
C GLU A 217 -7.44 4.87 -21.19
N SER A 218 -6.50 4.27 -20.45
CA SER A 218 -6.11 4.68 -19.11
C SER A 218 -4.98 5.70 -19.13
N PHE A 219 -4.96 6.57 -18.12
CA PHE A 219 -3.93 7.59 -17.93
C PHE A 219 -3.11 7.28 -16.67
N SER A 220 -1.80 7.54 -16.70
CA SER A 220 -0.97 7.39 -15.52
C SER A 220 -1.14 8.57 -14.56
N THR A 221 -0.92 8.31 -13.28
CA THR A 221 -0.55 9.34 -12.31
C THR A 221 0.97 9.47 -12.25
N THR A 222 1.48 10.63 -11.84
CA THR A 222 2.91 10.81 -11.57
C THR A 222 3.13 10.45 -10.10
N SER A 223 3.68 9.27 -9.83
CA SER A 223 4.20 8.92 -8.50
C SER A 223 5.64 8.45 -8.61
N VAL A 224 6.38 8.57 -7.51
CA VAL A 224 7.81 8.25 -7.43
C VAL A 224 8.08 7.46 -6.16
N ASP A 225 8.89 6.41 -6.28
CA ASP A 225 9.26 5.60 -5.12
C ASP A 225 10.13 6.42 -4.15
N LEU A 226 9.82 6.35 -2.85
CA LEU A 226 10.57 7.00 -1.79
C LEU A 226 12.08 6.68 -1.84
N THR A 227 12.45 5.45 -2.21
CA THR A 227 13.84 5.04 -2.34
C THR A 227 14.55 5.73 -3.50
N ASP A 228 13.85 5.99 -4.61
CA ASP A 228 14.43 6.74 -5.74
C ASP A 228 14.70 8.21 -5.36
N ILE A 229 13.86 8.79 -4.49
CA ILE A 229 14.11 10.12 -3.91
C ILE A 229 15.31 10.08 -2.96
N MET A 230 15.31 9.12 -2.01
CA MET A 230 16.37 8.98 -0.99
C MET A 230 17.76 8.72 -1.59
N THR A 231 17.81 8.04 -2.73
CA THR A 231 19.07 7.72 -3.43
C THR A 231 19.51 8.81 -4.41
N GLY A 232 18.71 9.87 -4.57
CA GLY A 232 18.98 10.96 -5.51
C GLY A 232 18.77 10.61 -6.98
N LYS A 233 18.16 9.45 -7.27
CA LYS A 233 17.76 9.08 -8.64
C LYS A 233 16.65 9.99 -9.17
N VAL A 234 15.80 10.48 -8.26
CA VAL A 234 14.77 11.49 -8.53
C VAL A 234 15.04 12.73 -7.69
N ASP A 235 15.20 13.89 -8.34
CA ASP A 235 15.13 15.19 -7.67
C ASP A 235 13.65 15.55 -7.43
N PHE A 236 13.15 15.16 -6.26
CA PHE A 236 11.76 15.36 -5.90
C PHE A 236 11.38 16.84 -5.82
N ALA A 237 12.29 17.71 -5.40
CA ALA A 237 12.01 19.14 -5.31
C ALA A 237 11.74 19.74 -6.70
N SER A 238 12.55 19.35 -7.69
CA SER A 238 12.35 19.77 -9.09
C SER A 238 11.07 19.20 -9.68
N LEU A 239 10.76 17.93 -9.39
CA LEU A 239 9.51 17.30 -9.84
C LEU A 239 8.27 18.00 -9.24
N LEU A 240 8.30 18.27 -7.94
CA LEU A 240 7.19 18.93 -7.24
C LEU A 240 6.95 20.34 -7.79
N LYS A 241 8.03 21.11 -8.06
CA LYS A 241 7.94 22.41 -8.74
C LYS A 241 7.29 22.30 -10.11
N TYR A 242 7.71 21.31 -10.90
CA TYR A 242 7.17 21.08 -12.24
C TYR A 242 5.66 20.78 -12.21
N GLU A 243 5.19 19.95 -11.27
CA GLU A 243 3.76 19.64 -11.14
C GLU A 243 2.94 20.83 -10.62
N LEU A 244 3.51 21.66 -9.74
CA LEU A 244 2.91 22.93 -9.29
C LEU A 244 2.76 23.94 -10.43
N ASP A 245 3.79 24.10 -11.26
CA ASP A 245 3.76 25.00 -12.43
C ASP A 245 2.69 24.59 -13.44
N ARG A 246 2.40 23.28 -13.54
CA ARG A 246 1.32 22.72 -14.37
C ARG A 246 -0.05 22.75 -13.70
N GLY A 247 -0.12 23.17 -12.44
CA GLY A 247 -1.35 23.30 -11.66
C GLY A 247 -1.93 21.99 -11.13
N ARG A 248 -1.18 20.88 -11.17
CA ARG A 248 -1.67 19.56 -10.76
C ARG A 248 -1.99 19.49 -9.26
N ILE A 249 -1.16 20.15 -8.45
CA ILE A 249 -1.27 20.20 -6.97
C ILE A 249 -1.49 21.65 -6.49
N ALA A 250 -2.21 22.42 -7.31
CA ALA A 250 -2.49 23.83 -7.06
C ALA A 250 -3.42 24.05 -5.86
N GLY A 251 -4.31 23.09 -5.58
CA GLY A 251 -5.22 23.16 -4.43
C GLY A 251 -4.48 22.99 -3.11
N GLU A 252 -3.53 22.06 -3.07
CA GLU A 252 -2.67 21.80 -1.92
C GLU A 252 -1.80 23.04 -1.60
N LEU A 253 -1.22 23.66 -2.62
CA LEU A 253 -0.50 24.93 -2.45
C LEU A 253 -1.43 26.08 -2.01
N TYR A 254 -2.64 26.17 -2.56
CA TYR A 254 -3.62 27.18 -2.14
C TYR A 254 -3.95 27.05 -0.65
N MET A 255 -4.16 25.83 -0.17
CA MET A 255 -4.43 25.56 1.25
C MET A 255 -3.20 25.89 2.12
N TYR A 256 -2.00 25.54 1.66
CA TYR A 256 -0.77 25.90 2.34
C TYR A 256 -0.61 27.42 2.53
N GLU A 257 -0.89 28.23 1.49
CA GLU A 257 -0.86 29.71 1.59
C GLU A 257 -1.85 30.26 2.62
N LYS A 258 -2.93 29.52 2.89
CA LYS A 258 -3.95 29.85 3.89
C LYS A 258 -3.65 29.28 5.28
N GLY A 259 -2.52 28.59 5.45
CA GLY A 259 -2.16 27.93 6.70
C GLY A 259 -3.06 26.73 7.05
N MET A 260 -3.64 26.09 6.02
CA MET A 260 -4.52 24.93 6.16
C MET A 260 -3.85 23.68 5.60
N SER A 261 -4.06 22.52 6.24
CA SER A 261 -3.64 21.24 5.65
C SER A 261 -4.76 20.65 4.78
N PRO A 262 -4.42 19.89 3.71
CA PRO A 262 -5.43 19.24 2.87
C PRO A 262 -6.34 18.29 3.66
N LYS A 263 -5.85 17.68 4.75
CA LYS A 263 -6.67 16.84 5.64
C LYS A 263 -7.75 17.62 6.37
N GLN A 264 -7.47 18.85 6.79
CA GLN A 264 -8.48 19.72 7.40
C GLN A 264 -9.57 20.13 6.38
N ALA A 265 -9.28 20.03 5.09
CA ALA A 265 -10.20 20.37 4.01
C ALA A 265 -11.06 19.19 3.53
N LEU A 266 -10.78 17.94 3.97
CA LEU A 266 -11.56 16.77 3.55
C LEU A 266 -13.04 16.94 3.93
N GLY A 267 -13.92 16.82 2.93
CA GLY A 267 -15.37 16.99 3.09
C GLY A 267 -15.83 18.45 3.18
N ASN A 268 -14.93 19.43 3.12
CA ASN A 268 -15.27 20.85 3.09
C ASN A 268 -15.60 21.30 1.65
N TRP A 269 -16.85 21.06 1.25
CA TRP A 269 -17.36 21.43 -0.07
C TRP A 269 -17.29 22.94 -0.36
N ALA A 270 -17.36 23.79 0.66
CA ALA A 270 -17.27 25.24 0.49
C ALA A 270 -15.85 25.66 0.10
N LEU A 271 -14.83 25.08 0.75
CA LEU A 271 -13.44 25.32 0.41
C LEU A 271 -13.06 24.71 -0.94
N ASP A 272 -13.55 23.51 -1.27
CA ASP A 272 -13.34 22.92 -2.60
C ASP A 272 -13.92 23.82 -3.70
N ALA A 273 -15.12 24.38 -3.49
CA ALA A 273 -15.71 25.36 -4.40
C ALA A 273 -14.89 26.67 -4.48
N GLU A 274 -14.38 27.17 -3.34
CA GLU A 274 -13.51 28.36 -3.29
C GLU A 274 -12.23 28.14 -4.10
N ILE A 275 -11.53 27.01 -3.90
CA ILE A 275 -10.30 26.67 -4.62
C ILE A 275 -10.59 26.55 -6.12
N LYS A 276 -11.64 25.80 -6.50
CA LYS A 276 -12.06 25.67 -7.92
C LYS A 276 -12.37 27.02 -8.54
N GLN A 277 -13.06 27.90 -7.81
CA GLN A 277 -13.38 29.24 -8.28
C GLN A 277 -12.13 30.12 -8.40
N ALA A 278 -11.21 30.07 -7.44
CA ALA A 278 -9.94 30.79 -7.49
C ALA A 278 -9.12 30.37 -8.72
N LEU A 279 -8.99 29.06 -8.96
CA LEU A 279 -8.30 28.51 -10.12
C LEU A 279 -8.98 28.91 -11.44
N ALA A 280 -10.30 28.84 -11.51
CA ALA A 280 -11.07 29.30 -12.68
C ALA A 280 -10.91 30.80 -12.96
N ASN A 281 -10.73 31.60 -11.91
CA ASN A 281 -10.47 33.04 -12.00
C ASN A 281 -9.00 33.38 -12.30
N GLY A 282 -8.16 32.39 -12.60
CA GLY A 282 -6.77 32.58 -13.00
C GLY A 282 -5.79 32.77 -11.84
N TRP A 283 -6.17 32.37 -10.61
CA TRP A 283 -5.20 32.28 -9.52
C TRP A 283 -4.04 31.36 -9.94
N LYS A 284 -2.83 31.82 -9.67
CA LYS A 284 -1.58 31.08 -9.82
C LYS A 284 -0.70 31.44 -8.64
N ALA A 285 -0.04 30.44 -8.08
CA ALA A 285 0.92 30.68 -7.01
C ALA A 285 2.10 31.52 -7.52
N SER A 286 2.67 32.32 -6.62
CA SER A 286 3.92 33.01 -6.89
C SER A 286 5.10 32.04 -6.88
N SER A 287 6.18 32.40 -7.56
CA SER A 287 7.43 31.63 -7.50
C SER A 287 7.96 31.51 -6.07
N GLU A 288 7.78 32.55 -5.25
CA GLU A 288 8.11 32.55 -3.82
C GLU A 288 7.27 31.53 -3.05
N SER A 289 5.96 31.49 -3.29
CA SER A 289 5.04 30.52 -2.66
C SER A 289 5.42 29.09 -3.00
N ILE A 290 5.67 28.82 -4.29
CA ILE A 290 6.10 27.49 -4.77
C ILE A 290 7.39 27.07 -4.09
N ASN A 291 8.40 27.95 -4.04
CA ASN A 291 9.68 27.65 -3.41
C ASN A 291 9.53 27.43 -1.89
N SER A 292 8.70 28.22 -1.20
CA SER A 292 8.43 28.06 0.23
C SER A 292 7.78 26.72 0.53
N TYR A 293 6.76 26.35 -0.26
CA TYR A 293 6.03 25.10 -0.09
C TYR A 293 6.90 23.88 -0.35
N VAL A 294 7.64 23.90 -1.47
CA VAL A 294 8.59 22.84 -1.81
C VAL A 294 9.67 22.72 -0.74
N GLY A 295 10.23 23.84 -0.28
CA GLY A 295 11.21 23.85 0.81
C GLY A 295 10.67 23.22 2.09
N SER A 296 9.45 23.59 2.49
CA SER A 296 8.79 23.03 3.67
C SER A 296 8.59 21.51 3.59
N ILE A 297 8.13 21.01 2.44
CA ILE A 297 7.96 19.56 2.22
C ILE A 297 9.31 18.85 2.26
N MET A 298 10.33 19.39 1.60
CA MET A 298 11.66 18.78 1.56
C MET A 298 12.33 18.76 2.94
N ASP A 299 12.24 19.83 3.72
CA ASP A 299 12.82 19.90 5.07
C ASP A 299 12.17 18.87 5.99
N ARG A 300 10.84 18.80 5.98
CA ARG A 300 10.06 17.82 6.76
C ARG A 300 10.35 16.39 6.33
N LEU A 301 10.38 16.13 5.02
CA LEU A 301 10.69 14.81 4.46
C LEU A 301 12.10 14.36 4.85
N ASN A 302 13.11 15.21 4.68
CA ASN A 302 14.49 14.91 5.04
C ASN A 302 14.63 14.66 6.55
N ASN A 303 13.95 15.45 7.37
CA ASN A 303 13.95 15.26 8.82
C ASN A 303 13.31 13.92 9.21
N LEU A 304 12.15 13.58 8.65
CA LEU A 304 11.46 12.32 8.93
C LEU A 304 12.28 11.11 8.47
N ILE A 305 12.80 11.12 7.25
CA ILE A 305 13.59 10.01 6.70
C ILE A 305 14.87 9.81 7.50
N GLY A 306 15.53 10.90 7.91
CA GLY A 306 16.73 10.85 8.76
C GLY A 306 16.52 10.13 10.09
N GLN A 307 15.28 10.02 10.57
CA GLN A 307 14.92 9.36 11.83
C GLN A 307 14.31 7.96 11.66
N THR A 308 13.79 7.64 10.47
CA THR A 308 12.89 6.49 10.28
C THR A 308 13.42 5.45 9.30
N ARG A 309 14.52 5.71 8.60
CA ARG A 309 15.08 4.76 7.64
C ARG A 309 15.38 3.40 8.29
N ALA A 310 14.94 2.32 7.63
CA ALA A 310 15.18 0.94 8.03
C ALA A 310 16.61 0.46 7.72
#